data_AF-A0AB34IKY6-F1
#
_entry.id   AF-A0AB34IKY6-F1
#
_cell.length_a   1.000
_cell.length_b   1.000
_cell.length_c   1.000
_cell.angle_alpha   90.00
_cell.angle_beta   90.00
_cell.angle_gamma   90.00
#
_symmetry.space_group_name_H-M   'P 1'
#
loop_
_entity.id
_entity.type
_entity.pdbx_description
1 polymer ?
#
loop_
_entity_poly.entity_id
_entity_poly.type
_entity_poly.pdbx_seq_one_letter_code
_entity_poly.pdbx_strand_id
1 'polypeptide(L)'
;MWRQAALLLLPFALVAWLHWMVAIQEERHAQVLRSHAPTLKQRDRLMLQRTQSRWRKAAAASPPPPRHAATPSERTPAAEACAPARKPYHVLLTATSQVYQKWQCRVMYFHWKKQRANDPAGRCTEMTGFSRLVATPGGRPDGLEGEIPSIFVREYDGAQLSRFQGYRVINRPYSVVQLLEKADVWRSIAEEYIYIAETDHILMHPIPNSAKRGSPMAYVFNYMGPNPGYADIIRTAWPEGGAAGYRQVQSIGPSPVIIHRKDLEAIAKPWEETAVALKTNERANAALGWVIEMWGYSIAAAKIGLRHQEFADFQEVEPGALSSSSQLRGFTSRYWIFHYTYQFEYMLDGSPCKPWTIGEYSLDKRHFSDVYPVAPLPEPPKGANEAAFYLLRAFNEAMDAIPDWPSRQPSSGPPMQTLYGRRRLDWFSRHPNGFQTEAKTMPLVQSLLGARFSCSEVGSEKKSQLELSSNGDASGLQGILGRRGRWGSMNDPTLGPQCPVYSCLFIDFGYSTKFNAGYDKESKSLELYSDARPYDLLRYRCSRLSAS
;
A
#
# COMPACT_ATOMS: atom_id res chain seq x y z
N MET A 1 8.95 8.32 75.79
CA MET A 1 9.34 8.43 74.37
C MET A 1 9.18 7.14 73.55
N TRP A 2 9.13 5.93 74.12
CA TRP A 2 9.03 4.69 73.32
C TRP A 2 7.61 4.22 72.94
N ARG A 3 6.54 4.73 73.59
CA ARG A 3 5.15 4.32 73.27
C ARG A 3 4.50 5.07 72.10
N GLN A 4 5.01 6.25 71.72
CA GLN A 4 4.48 7.02 70.57
C GLN A 4 5.10 6.61 69.23
N ALA A 5 6.33 6.03 69.23
CA ALA A 5 6.97 5.52 68.02
C ALA A 5 6.33 4.22 67.50
N ALA A 6 5.79 3.37 68.38
CA ALA A 6 5.15 2.10 68.00
C ALA A 6 3.79 2.29 67.31
N LEU A 7 3.06 3.37 67.61
CA LEU A 7 1.76 3.67 67.01
C LEU A 7 1.85 4.26 65.59
N LEU A 8 3.01 4.83 65.21
CA LEU A 8 3.24 5.38 63.88
C LEU A 8 3.72 4.34 62.84
N LEU A 9 4.20 3.18 63.29
CA LEU A 9 4.72 2.12 62.41
C LEU A 9 3.68 1.02 62.07
N LEU A 10 2.59 0.92 62.84
CA LEU A 10 1.49 -0.01 62.62
C LEU A 10 0.81 0.10 61.24
N PRO A 11 0.48 1.31 60.70
CA PRO A 11 -0.16 1.41 59.39
C PRO A 11 0.78 1.03 58.24
N PHE A 12 2.09 1.29 58.36
CA PHE A 12 3.08 0.91 57.34
C PHE A 12 3.32 -0.61 57.32
N ALA A 13 3.37 -1.26 58.49
CA ALA A 13 3.48 -2.71 58.58
C ALA A 13 2.23 -3.43 58.01
N LEU A 14 1.03 -2.87 58.23
CA LEU A 14 -0.21 -3.44 57.70
C LEU A 14 -0.29 -3.33 56.17
N VAL A 15 0.10 -2.19 55.60
CA VAL A 15 0.12 -1.96 54.15
C VAL A 15 1.17 -2.85 53.47
N ALA A 16 2.36 -3.00 54.06
CA ALA A 16 3.39 -3.90 53.55
C ALA A 16 2.95 -5.37 53.61
N TRP A 17 2.26 -5.78 54.67
CA TRP A 17 1.72 -7.13 54.81
C TRP A 17 0.58 -7.42 53.81
N LEU A 18 -0.30 -6.44 53.55
CA LEU A 18 -1.34 -6.54 52.51
C LEU A 18 -0.74 -6.65 51.09
N HIS A 19 0.29 -5.86 50.77
CA HIS A 19 0.98 -5.95 49.48
C HIS A 19 1.70 -7.30 49.30
N TRP A 20 2.31 -7.80 50.37
CA TRP A 20 2.95 -9.12 50.37
C TRP A 20 1.92 -10.26 50.19
N MET A 21 0.74 -10.16 50.80
CA MET A 21 -0.34 -11.14 50.60
C MET A 21 -0.90 -11.12 49.18
N VAL A 22 -1.09 -9.95 48.58
CA VAL A 22 -1.55 -9.83 47.18
C VAL A 22 -0.52 -10.41 46.22
N ALA A 23 0.78 -10.15 46.43
CA ALA A 23 1.86 -10.71 45.62
C ALA A 23 1.90 -12.25 45.70
N ILE A 24 1.71 -12.84 46.89
CA ILE A 24 1.64 -14.31 47.05
C ILE A 24 0.41 -14.90 46.36
N GLN A 25 -0.72 -14.19 46.35
CA GLN A 25 -1.94 -14.65 45.70
C GLN A 25 -1.83 -14.60 44.18
N GLU A 26 -1.16 -13.57 43.63
CA GLU A 26 -0.83 -13.46 42.20
C GLU A 26 0.19 -14.51 41.76
N GLU A 27 1.23 -14.82 42.56
CA GLU A 27 2.17 -15.90 42.27
C GLU A 27 1.51 -17.28 42.27
N ARG A 28 0.59 -17.55 43.21
CA ARG A 28 -0.17 -18.80 43.25
C ARG A 28 -1.10 -18.93 42.03
N HIS A 29 -1.77 -17.86 41.62
CA HIS A 29 -2.56 -17.85 40.38
C HIS A 29 -1.69 -18.05 39.13
N ALA A 30 -0.51 -17.45 39.08
CA ALA A 30 0.44 -17.63 37.98
C ALA A 30 1.03 -19.06 37.92
N GLN A 31 1.24 -19.73 39.05
CA GLN A 31 1.67 -21.13 39.10
C GLN A 31 0.57 -22.10 38.63
N VAL A 32 -0.69 -21.87 39.01
CA VAL A 32 -1.82 -22.69 38.56
C VAL A 32 -2.01 -22.57 37.04
N LEU A 33 -1.92 -21.36 36.48
CA LEU A 33 -2.01 -21.13 35.04
C LEU A 33 -0.85 -21.76 34.24
N ARG A 34 0.35 -21.86 34.84
CA ARG A 34 1.51 -22.55 34.22
C ARG A 34 1.40 -24.07 34.24
N SER A 35 0.64 -24.65 35.19
CA SER A 35 0.53 -26.10 35.36
C SER A 35 -0.47 -26.80 34.41
N HIS A 36 -1.35 -26.05 33.73
CA HIS A 36 -2.44 -26.60 32.90
C HIS A 36 -2.40 -26.19 31.41
N ALA A 37 -1.33 -25.56 30.94
CA ALA A 37 -1.17 -25.22 29.52
C ALA A 37 -0.29 -26.27 28.82
N PRO A 38 -0.79 -27.01 27.80
CA PRO A 38 0.08 -27.82 26.96
C PRO A 38 1.05 -26.89 26.22
N THR A 39 2.34 -27.16 26.36
CA THR A 39 3.40 -26.34 25.74
C THR A 39 3.25 -26.34 24.21
N LEU A 40 3.49 -25.18 23.57
CA LEU A 40 3.38 -24.97 22.12
C LEU A 40 4.09 -26.06 21.29
N LYS A 41 5.22 -26.59 21.77
CA LYS A 41 5.96 -27.68 21.12
C LYS A 41 5.20 -29.01 21.03
N GLN A 42 4.22 -29.27 21.91
CA GLN A 42 3.38 -30.49 21.84
C GLN A 42 2.22 -30.35 20.85
N ARG A 43 1.69 -29.14 20.63
CA ARG A 43 0.64 -28.89 19.61
C ARG A 43 1.21 -28.95 18.19
N ASP A 44 2.43 -28.44 17.98
CA ASP A 44 3.10 -28.50 16.68
C ASP A 44 3.45 -29.94 16.27
N ARG A 45 3.84 -30.79 17.23
CA ARG A 45 4.16 -32.21 16.96
C ARG A 45 2.93 -33.04 16.56
N LEU A 46 1.76 -32.75 17.14
CA LEU A 46 0.49 -33.41 16.81
C LEU A 46 -0.07 -32.98 15.44
N MET A 47 0.15 -31.72 15.03
CA MET A 47 -0.23 -31.22 13.71
C MET A 47 0.70 -31.72 12.60
N LEU A 48 2.00 -31.84 12.87
CA LEU A 48 2.99 -32.41 11.93
C LEU A 48 2.80 -33.91 11.70
N GLN A 49 2.43 -34.69 12.73
CA GLN A 49 2.12 -36.12 12.55
C GLN A 49 0.81 -36.36 11.79
N ARG A 50 -0.20 -35.49 11.97
CA ARG A 50 -1.48 -35.56 11.23
C ARG A 50 -1.35 -35.15 9.75
N THR A 51 -0.44 -34.22 9.44
CA THR A 51 -0.17 -33.82 8.06
C THR A 51 0.68 -34.85 7.34
N GLN A 52 1.77 -35.37 7.95
CA GLN A 52 2.61 -36.38 7.30
C GLN A 52 1.90 -37.71 6.99
N SER A 53 0.91 -38.14 7.79
CA SER A 53 0.15 -39.37 7.49
C SER A 53 -0.85 -39.20 6.33
N ARG A 54 -1.33 -37.97 6.09
CA ARG A 54 -2.17 -37.61 4.94
C ARG A 54 -1.38 -37.60 3.63
N TRP A 55 -0.14 -37.09 3.65
CA TRP A 55 0.74 -37.06 2.48
C TRP A 55 1.30 -38.44 2.11
N ARG A 56 1.57 -39.33 3.09
CA ARG A 56 1.99 -40.71 2.81
C ARG A 56 0.89 -41.60 2.22
N LYS A 57 -0.38 -41.34 2.51
CA LYS A 57 -1.52 -42.07 1.89
C LYS A 57 -1.86 -41.57 0.49
N ALA A 58 -1.55 -40.31 0.16
CA ALA A 58 -1.74 -39.77 -1.18
C ALA A 58 -0.65 -40.21 -2.18
N ALA A 59 0.54 -40.58 -1.70
CA ALA A 59 1.67 -41.01 -2.54
C ALA A 59 1.70 -42.53 -2.85
N ALA A 60 0.77 -43.33 -2.32
CA ALA A 60 0.79 -44.80 -2.44
C ALA A 60 -0.36 -45.38 -3.30
N ALA A 61 -1.07 -44.56 -4.07
CA ALA A 61 -2.12 -45.03 -4.98
C ALA A 61 -1.83 -44.58 -6.40
N SER A 62 -1.04 -45.37 -7.13
CA SER A 62 -0.97 -45.33 -8.58
C SER A 62 -0.88 -46.76 -9.10
N PRO A 63 -1.91 -47.30 -9.76
CA PRO A 63 -1.80 -48.55 -10.49
C PRO A 63 -1.21 -48.30 -11.90
N PRO A 64 -0.54 -49.30 -12.51
CA PRO A 64 0.08 -49.16 -13.83
C PRO A 64 -1.00 -49.19 -14.94
N PRO A 65 -0.68 -48.71 -16.16
CA PRO A 65 -1.68 -48.56 -17.21
C PRO A 65 -1.96 -49.91 -17.89
N PRO A 66 -3.22 -50.23 -18.23
CA PRO A 66 -3.52 -51.22 -19.25
C PRO A 66 -3.91 -50.57 -20.58
N ARG A 67 -3.64 -51.35 -21.62
CA ARG A 67 -3.68 -51.03 -23.05
C ARG A 67 -5.10 -50.84 -23.60
N HIS A 68 -5.15 -50.15 -24.73
CA HIS A 68 -6.33 -49.86 -25.56
C HIS A 68 -7.33 -51.02 -25.73
N ALA A 69 -8.61 -50.71 -25.47
CA ALA A 69 -9.75 -51.28 -26.16
C ALA A 69 -10.87 -50.21 -26.20
N ALA A 70 -11.48 -50.01 -27.36
CA ALA A 70 -12.48 -48.98 -27.61
C ALA A 70 -13.91 -49.48 -27.32
N THR A 71 -14.69 -48.72 -26.53
CA THR A 71 -16.17 -48.46 -26.54
C THR A 71 -16.65 -48.08 -25.12
N PRO A 72 -17.86 -47.50 -24.93
CA PRO A 72 -18.50 -46.39 -25.62
C PRO A 72 -18.83 -45.23 -24.64
N SER A 73 -18.76 -43.98 -25.15
CA SER A 73 -19.33 -42.73 -24.60
C SER A 73 -19.91 -42.80 -23.18
N GLU A 74 -19.05 -42.69 -22.17
CA GLU A 74 -19.44 -42.43 -20.80
C GLU A 74 -19.94 -40.98 -20.72
N ARG A 75 -21.25 -40.82 -20.50
CA ARG A 75 -21.88 -39.52 -20.31
C ARG A 75 -21.16 -38.82 -19.15
N THR A 76 -20.63 -37.64 -19.44
CA THR A 76 -20.12 -36.70 -18.45
C THR A 76 -21.12 -36.61 -17.30
N PRO A 77 -20.72 -36.76 -16.03
CA PRO A 77 -21.63 -36.54 -14.92
C PRO A 77 -22.20 -35.14 -15.05
N ALA A 78 -23.53 -35.04 -14.96
CA ALA A 78 -24.26 -33.79 -14.96
C ALA A 78 -23.55 -32.77 -14.06
N ALA A 79 -23.44 -31.54 -14.54
CA ALA A 79 -22.86 -30.43 -13.80
C ALA A 79 -23.44 -30.40 -12.37
N GLU A 80 -22.62 -30.71 -11.35
CA GLU A 80 -22.92 -30.36 -9.95
C GLU A 80 -23.45 -28.92 -9.88
N ALA A 81 -24.75 -28.77 -9.65
CA ALA A 81 -25.38 -27.47 -9.50
C ALA A 81 -24.75 -26.77 -8.29
N CYS A 82 -24.33 -25.51 -8.45
CA CYS A 82 -23.82 -24.72 -7.35
C CYS A 82 -24.86 -24.60 -6.23
N ALA A 83 -24.41 -24.38 -4.99
CA ALA A 83 -25.30 -24.24 -3.85
C ALA A 83 -26.36 -23.15 -4.11
N PRO A 84 -27.65 -23.42 -3.85
CA PRO A 84 -28.73 -22.47 -4.13
C PRO A 84 -28.66 -21.19 -3.28
N ALA A 85 -27.88 -21.19 -2.19
CA ALA A 85 -27.64 -20.03 -1.34
C ALA A 85 -26.48 -19.13 -1.81
N ARG A 86 -25.84 -19.47 -2.94
CA ARG A 86 -24.74 -18.71 -3.54
C ARG A 86 -25.18 -17.29 -3.91
N LYS A 87 -24.33 -16.30 -3.68
CA LYS A 87 -24.59 -14.89 -3.95
C LYS A 87 -23.45 -14.27 -4.76
N PRO A 88 -23.40 -14.54 -6.08
CA PRO A 88 -22.32 -14.04 -6.90
C PRO A 88 -22.33 -12.52 -6.93
N TYR A 89 -21.13 -11.92 -7.00
CA TYR A 89 -20.98 -10.48 -7.10
C TYR A 89 -20.03 -10.06 -8.22
N HIS A 90 -20.32 -8.88 -8.76
CA HIS A 90 -19.48 -8.21 -9.74
C HIS A 90 -18.56 -7.22 -9.04
N VAL A 91 -17.26 -7.29 -9.32
CA VAL A 91 -16.28 -6.35 -8.79
C VAL A 91 -16.28 -5.09 -9.65
N LEU A 92 -16.61 -3.95 -9.02
CA LEU A 92 -16.60 -2.63 -9.63
C LEU A 92 -15.42 -1.84 -9.07
N LEU A 93 -14.32 -1.80 -9.82
CA LEU A 93 -13.11 -1.09 -9.42
C LEU A 93 -13.21 0.40 -9.81
N THR A 94 -13.30 1.28 -8.83
CA THR A 94 -13.38 2.73 -9.08
C THR A 94 -12.00 3.33 -9.33
N ALA A 95 -11.83 4.06 -10.45
CA ALA A 95 -10.53 4.59 -10.87
C ALA A 95 -10.66 5.88 -11.72
N THR A 96 -9.53 6.48 -12.05
CA THR A 96 -9.34 7.59 -12.99
C THR A 96 -8.33 7.19 -14.05
N SER A 97 -8.32 7.90 -15.19
CA SER A 97 -7.35 7.65 -16.28
C SER A 97 -5.91 8.09 -16.00
N GLN A 98 -5.56 8.45 -14.77
CA GLN A 98 -4.19 8.86 -14.43
C GLN A 98 -3.26 7.66 -14.33
N VAL A 99 -1.99 7.85 -14.72
CA VAL A 99 -0.96 6.80 -14.65
C VAL A 99 -0.91 6.17 -13.26
N TYR A 100 -0.96 7.00 -12.21
CA TYR A 100 -1.06 6.58 -10.82
C TYR A 100 -2.08 5.46 -10.57
N GLN A 101 -3.30 5.55 -11.12
CA GLN A 101 -4.33 4.54 -10.91
C GLN A 101 -4.33 3.45 -11.99
N LYS A 102 -3.80 3.72 -13.18
CA LYS A 102 -3.70 2.72 -14.25
C LYS A 102 -2.90 1.49 -13.85
N TRP A 103 -1.67 1.68 -13.36
CA TRP A 103 -0.85 0.53 -12.95
C TRP A 103 -1.46 -0.21 -11.76
N GLN A 104 -2.07 0.52 -10.82
CA GLN A 104 -2.79 -0.07 -9.67
C GLN A 104 -3.96 -0.95 -10.14
N CYS A 105 -4.73 -0.50 -11.15
CA CYS A 105 -5.82 -1.30 -11.72
C CYS A 105 -5.32 -2.62 -12.30
N ARG A 106 -4.19 -2.62 -12.99
CA ARG A 106 -3.58 -3.83 -13.57
C ARG A 106 -3.15 -4.82 -12.48
N VAL A 107 -2.49 -4.32 -11.43
CA VAL A 107 -2.10 -5.13 -10.26
C VAL A 107 -3.34 -5.75 -9.59
N MET A 108 -4.36 -4.93 -9.29
CA MET A 108 -5.61 -5.40 -8.67
C MET A 108 -6.33 -6.44 -9.54
N TYR A 109 -6.41 -6.23 -10.85
CA TYR A 109 -7.06 -7.18 -11.77
C TYR A 109 -6.30 -8.50 -11.88
N PHE A 110 -4.97 -8.47 -11.88
CA PHE A 110 -4.14 -9.68 -11.81
C PHE A 110 -4.45 -10.49 -10.56
N HIS A 111 -4.44 -9.84 -9.38
CA HIS A 111 -4.74 -10.53 -8.12
C HIS A 111 -6.20 -11.00 -8.05
N TRP A 112 -7.15 -10.26 -8.62
CA TRP A 112 -8.54 -10.74 -8.74
C TRP A 112 -8.65 -12.03 -9.55
N LYS A 113 -7.99 -12.11 -10.72
CA LYS A 113 -7.96 -13.34 -11.53
C LYS A 113 -7.33 -14.51 -10.77
N LYS A 114 -6.23 -14.24 -10.06
CA LYS A 114 -5.53 -15.22 -9.22
C LYS A 114 -6.44 -15.75 -8.11
N GLN A 115 -7.09 -14.87 -7.35
CA GLN A 115 -7.98 -15.30 -6.26
C GLN A 115 -9.20 -16.05 -6.78
N ARG A 116 -9.80 -15.60 -7.89
CA ARG A 116 -10.89 -16.32 -8.55
C ARG A 116 -10.48 -17.75 -8.95
N ALA A 117 -9.27 -17.94 -9.46
CA ALA A 117 -8.75 -19.25 -9.85
C ALA A 117 -8.39 -20.14 -8.65
N ASN A 118 -7.98 -19.54 -7.53
CA ASN A 118 -7.64 -20.24 -6.29
C ASN A 118 -8.85 -20.52 -5.40
N ASP A 119 -10.04 -20.07 -5.79
CA ASP A 119 -11.24 -20.30 -5.00
C ASP A 119 -11.57 -21.80 -4.94
N PRO A 120 -11.62 -22.42 -3.74
CA PRO A 120 -11.98 -23.83 -3.61
C PRO A 120 -13.39 -24.15 -4.11
N ALA A 121 -14.28 -23.15 -4.21
CA ALA A 121 -15.58 -23.31 -4.83
C ALA A 121 -15.51 -23.45 -6.36
N GLY A 122 -14.33 -23.19 -6.97
CA GLY A 122 -14.09 -23.30 -8.41
C GLY A 122 -15.10 -22.51 -9.22
N ARG A 123 -15.85 -23.19 -10.09
CA ARG A 123 -16.91 -22.56 -10.90
C ARG A 123 -18.04 -21.93 -10.08
N CYS A 124 -18.19 -22.30 -8.82
CA CYS A 124 -19.18 -21.78 -7.89
C CYS A 124 -18.64 -20.64 -7.02
N THR A 125 -17.47 -20.08 -7.34
CA THR A 125 -16.93 -18.87 -6.71
C THR A 125 -17.95 -17.72 -6.66
N GLU A 126 -17.93 -16.91 -5.61
CA GLU A 126 -18.75 -15.69 -5.56
C GLU A 126 -18.17 -14.58 -6.46
N MET A 127 -16.90 -14.68 -6.87
CA MET A 127 -16.20 -13.71 -7.72
C MET A 127 -16.46 -13.99 -9.21
N THR A 128 -17.57 -13.50 -9.75
CA THR A 128 -17.98 -13.86 -11.12
C THR A 128 -17.63 -12.84 -12.18
N GLY A 129 -17.69 -11.55 -11.84
CA GLY A 129 -17.46 -10.46 -12.79
C GLY A 129 -16.47 -9.41 -12.28
N PHE A 130 -15.86 -8.67 -13.21
CA PHE A 130 -14.96 -7.56 -12.91
C PHE A 130 -15.07 -6.50 -13.98
N SER A 131 -15.26 -5.24 -13.58
CA SER A 131 -15.17 -4.06 -14.45
C SER A 131 -14.50 -2.91 -13.74
N ARG A 132 -13.70 -2.14 -14.47
CA ARG A 132 -13.26 -0.81 -14.02
C ARG A 132 -14.35 0.21 -14.32
N LEU A 133 -14.61 1.09 -13.36
CA LEU A 133 -15.39 2.29 -13.55
C LEU A 133 -14.44 3.48 -13.53
N VAL A 134 -14.12 3.99 -14.72
CA VAL A 134 -13.01 4.94 -14.93
C VAL A 134 -13.54 6.32 -15.27
N ALA A 135 -13.29 7.28 -14.36
CA ALA A 135 -13.53 8.69 -14.60
C ALA A 135 -12.41 9.25 -15.50
N THR A 136 -12.79 9.82 -16.64
CA THR A 136 -11.85 10.31 -17.66
C THR A 136 -12.32 11.63 -18.26
N PRO A 137 -11.40 12.46 -18.80
CA PRO A 137 -11.78 13.64 -19.56
C PRO A 137 -12.73 13.29 -20.71
N GLY A 138 -13.98 13.76 -20.61
CA GLY A 138 -15.02 13.51 -21.61
C GLY A 138 -15.52 12.06 -21.73
N GLY A 139 -15.13 11.15 -20.83
CA GLY A 139 -15.57 9.74 -20.87
C GLY A 139 -14.87 8.90 -21.94
N ARG A 140 -13.62 9.24 -22.29
CA ARG A 140 -12.85 8.58 -23.34
C ARG A 140 -12.12 7.34 -22.83
N PRO A 141 -11.86 6.34 -23.69
CA PRO A 141 -11.02 5.21 -23.34
C PRO A 141 -9.61 5.61 -22.92
N ASP A 142 -9.02 4.84 -22.02
CA ASP A 142 -7.70 5.12 -21.44
C ASP A 142 -6.60 4.16 -21.95
N GLY A 143 -6.93 3.24 -22.85
CA GLY A 143 -6.02 2.29 -23.49
C GLY A 143 -5.83 0.98 -22.73
N LEU A 144 -6.53 0.76 -21.61
CA LEU A 144 -6.49 -0.50 -20.84
C LEU A 144 -7.74 -1.37 -21.06
N GLU A 145 -8.71 -0.92 -21.86
CA GLU A 145 -9.96 -1.64 -22.14
C GLU A 145 -9.77 -2.99 -22.85
N GLY A 146 -8.64 -3.18 -23.56
CA GLY A 146 -8.28 -4.47 -24.16
C GLY A 146 -7.76 -5.50 -23.15
N GLU A 147 -7.23 -5.04 -22.01
CA GLU A 147 -6.70 -5.91 -20.95
C GLU A 147 -7.75 -6.16 -19.84
N ILE A 148 -8.49 -5.11 -19.48
CA ILE A 148 -9.40 -5.11 -18.33
C ILE A 148 -10.78 -4.60 -18.79
N PRO A 149 -11.89 -5.33 -18.53
CA PRO A 149 -13.22 -4.82 -18.84
C PRO A 149 -13.45 -3.46 -18.17
N SER A 150 -13.92 -2.48 -18.94
CA SER A 150 -13.89 -1.07 -18.53
C SER A 150 -15.14 -0.32 -18.95
N ILE A 151 -15.60 0.55 -18.05
CA ILE A 151 -16.74 1.43 -18.23
C ILE A 151 -16.23 2.86 -18.02
N PHE A 152 -16.26 3.65 -19.09
CA PHE A 152 -15.76 5.02 -19.08
C PHE A 152 -16.89 6.01 -18.82
N VAL A 153 -16.64 6.92 -17.88
CA VAL A 153 -17.55 7.98 -17.45
C VAL A 153 -16.80 9.31 -17.39
N ARG A 154 -17.55 10.41 -17.40
CA ARG A 154 -16.97 11.75 -17.40
C ARG A 154 -16.47 12.09 -16.00
N GLU A 155 -15.25 12.58 -15.89
CA GLU A 155 -14.79 13.24 -14.67
C GLU A 155 -15.28 14.69 -14.61
N TYR A 156 -15.36 15.26 -13.41
CA TYR A 156 -15.57 16.70 -13.23
C TYR A 156 -14.40 17.49 -13.84
N ASP A 157 -14.72 18.50 -14.64
CA ASP A 157 -13.74 19.36 -15.32
C ASP A 157 -13.97 20.85 -15.03
N GLY A 158 -13.08 21.69 -15.56
CA GLY A 158 -13.20 23.15 -15.58
C GLY A 158 -13.66 23.78 -14.26
N ALA A 159 -14.77 24.53 -14.34
CA ALA A 159 -15.35 25.25 -13.20
C ALA A 159 -15.83 24.33 -12.07
N GLN A 160 -16.24 23.09 -12.39
CA GLN A 160 -16.70 22.14 -11.38
C GLN A 160 -15.54 21.63 -10.53
N LEU A 161 -14.40 21.28 -11.15
CA LEU A 161 -13.22 20.84 -10.41
C LEU A 161 -12.65 21.97 -9.53
N SER A 162 -12.68 23.21 -10.01
CA SER A 162 -12.30 24.40 -9.22
C SER A 162 -13.18 24.56 -7.98
N ARG A 163 -14.49 24.28 -8.08
CA ARG A 163 -15.42 24.29 -6.94
C ARG A 163 -15.03 23.31 -5.84
N PHE A 164 -14.32 22.25 -6.20
CA PHE A 164 -13.87 21.21 -5.26
C PHE A 164 -12.41 21.39 -4.83
N GLN A 165 -11.77 22.52 -5.16
CA GLN A 165 -10.36 22.79 -4.81
C GLN A 165 -9.41 21.67 -5.28
N GLY A 166 -9.69 21.08 -6.46
CA GLY A 166 -8.90 19.99 -7.02
C GLY A 166 -9.08 18.61 -6.35
N TYR A 167 -10.07 18.45 -5.46
CA TYR A 167 -10.37 17.17 -4.81
C TYR A 167 -10.97 16.16 -5.80
N ARG A 168 -10.14 15.24 -6.29
CA ARG A 168 -10.52 14.29 -7.36
C ARG A 168 -11.33 13.09 -6.90
N VAL A 169 -11.32 12.76 -5.60
CA VAL A 169 -12.04 11.59 -5.05
C VAL A 169 -13.56 11.76 -5.20
N ILE A 170 -14.06 13.00 -5.30
CA ILE A 170 -15.48 13.29 -5.57
C ILE A 170 -15.97 12.72 -6.92
N ASN A 171 -15.08 12.38 -7.84
CA ASN A 171 -15.47 11.69 -9.07
C ASN A 171 -16.05 10.29 -8.81
N ARG A 172 -15.74 9.65 -7.68
CA ARG A 172 -16.20 8.30 -7.35
C ARG A 172 -17.74 8.20 -7.27
N PRO A 173 -18.45 8.96 -6.41
CA PRO A 173 -19.91 8.94 -6.39
C PRO A 173 -20.51 9.32 -7.75
N TYR A 174 -19.96 10.34 -8.41
CA TYR A 174 -20.43 10.80 -9.72
C TYR A 174 -20.30 9.72 -10.80
N SER A 175 -19.23 8.93 -10.75
CA SER A 175 -19.02 7.81 -11.66
C SER A 175 -20.06 6.72 -11.47
N VAL A 176 -20.44 6.43 -10.23
CA VAL A 176 -21.47 5.42 -9.91
C VAL A 176 -22.84 5.88 -10.38
N VAL A 177 -23.18 7.17 -10.22
CA VAL A 177 -24.41 7.74 -10.79
C VAL A 177 -24.44 7.57 -12.31
N GLN A 178 -23.37 7.96 -13.00
CA GLN A 178 -23.28 7.82 -14.46
C GLN A 178 -23.33 6.35 -14.94
N LEU A 179 -22.80 5.40 -14.15
CA LEU A 179 -22.94 3.97 -14.45
C LEU A 179 -24.42 3.55 -14.46
N LEU A 180 -25.19 3.97 -13.45
CA LEU A 180 -26.60 3.63 -13.32
C LEU A 180 -27.46 4.29 -14.41
N GLU A 181 -27.09 5.50 -14.85
CA GLU A 181 -27.72 6.19 -15.99
C GLU A 181 -27.49 5.46 -17.32
N LYS A 182 -26.37 4.74 -17.47
CA LYS A 182 -26.08 3.88 -18.62
C LYS A 182 -26.83 2.55 -18.50
N ALA A 183 -28.15 2.60 -18.66
CA ALA A 183 -29.06 1.48 -18.42
C ALA A 183 -28.66 0.17 -19.12
N ASP A 184 -28.16 0.22 -20.36
CA ASP A 184 -27.76 -0.99 -21.09
C ASP A 184 -26.52 -1.66 -20.50
N VAL A 185 -25.53 -0.85 -20.08
CA VAL A 185 -24.32 -1.35 -19.39
C VAL A 185 -24.71 -1.89 -18.03
N TRP A 186 -25.53 -1.16 -17.27
CA TRP A 186 -25.98 -1.60 -15.96
C TRP A 186 -26.77 -2.92 -16.02
N ARG A 187 -27.64 -3.09 -17.01
CA ARG A 187 -28.39 -4.34 -17.23
C ARG A 187 -27.50 -5.52 -17.65
N SER A 188 -26.35 -5.25 -18.28
CA SER A 188 -25.42 -6.31 -18.69
C SER A 188 -24.69 -6.99 -17.53
N ILE A 189 -24.61 -6.32 -16.37
CA ILE A 189 -24.10 -6.91 -15.13
C ILE A 189 -25.18 -7.86 -14.58
N ALA A 190 -24.91 -9.17 -14.63
CA ALA A 190 -25.86 -10.22 -14.29
C ALA A 190 -26.01 -10.42 -12.78
N GLU A 191 -25.00 -10.01 -12.02
CA GLU A 191 -24.92 -10.21 -10.58
C GLU A 191 -25.85 -9.27 -9.81
N GLU A 192 -26.51 -9.81 -8.79
CA GLU A 192 -27.37 -9.03 -7.89
C GLU A 192 -26.57 -8.27 -6.82
N TYR A 193 -25.29 -8.59 -6.65
CA TYR A 193 -24.40 -7.95 -5.69
C TYR A 193 -23.21 -7.31 -6.40
N ILE A 194 -22.79 -6.15 -5.90
CA ILE A 194 -21.67 -5.39 -6.44
C ILE A 194 -20.65 -5.20 -5.33
N TYR A 195 -19.41 -5.58 -5.58
CA TYR A 195 -18.27 -5.24 -4.73
C TYR A 195 -17.63 -3.94 -5.24
N ILE A 196 -17.83 -2.84 -4.52
CA ILE A 196 -17.16 -1.57 -4.81
C ILE A 196 -15.75 -1.66 -4.25
N ALA A 197 -14.76 -1.64 -5.15
CA ALA A 197 -13.35 -1.75 -4.84
C ALA A 197 -12.58 -0.47 -5.17
N GLU A 198 -11.40 -0.33 -4.55
CA GLU A 198 -10.45 0.76 -4.77
C GLU A 198 -9.14 0.23 -5.36
N THR A 199 -8.42 1.11 -6.06
CA THR A 199 -7.18 0.74 -6.78
C THR A 199 -6.05 0.35 -5.84
N ASP A 200 -6.08 0.82 -4.59
CA ASP A 200 -5.07 0.51 -3.59
C ASP A 200 -5.39 -0.74 -2.75
N HIS A 201 -6.23 -1.62 -3.29
CA HIS A 201 -6.49 -2.95 -2.75
C HIS A 201 -5.66 -4.02 -3.46
N ILE A 202 -5.24 -5.05 -2.72
CA ILE A 202 -4.79 -6.34 -3.24
C ILE A 202 -5.66 -7.42 -2.61
N LEU A 203 -6.30 -8.24 -3.45
CA LEU A 203 -7.08 -9.38 -2.97
C LEU A 203 -6.13 -10.51 -2.55
N MET A 204 -6.19 -10.86 -1.27
CA MET A 204 -5.35 -11.89 -0.65
C MET A 204 -6.00 -13.28 -0.73
N HIS A 205 -7.33 -13.32 -0.65
CA HIS A 205 -8.16 -14.54 -0.71
C HIS A 205 -9.45 -14.29 -1.49
N PRO A 206 -10.14 -15.34 -1.96
CA PRO A 206 -11.50 -15.23 -2.45
C PRO A 206 -12.44 -14.69 -1.36
N ILE A 207 -13.16 -13.60 -1.65
CA ILE A 207 -14.07 -12.97 -0.68
C ILE A 207 -15.44 -13.66 -0.71
N PRO A 208 -15.93 -14.20 0.43
CA PRO A 208 -17.30 -14.72 0.52
C PRO A 208 -18.31 -13.58 0.59
N ASN A 209 -19.51 -13.79 0.04
CA ASN A 209 -20.57 -12.79 0.08
C ASN A 209 -21.58 -13.04 1.20
N SER A 210 -21.48 -12.27 2.28
CA SER A 210 -22.43 -12.27 3.40
C SER A 210 -23.48 -11.15 3.31
N ALA A 211 -23.43 -10.32 2.25
CA ALA A 211 -24.33 -9.18 2.10
C ALA A 211 -25.80 -9.62 1.91
N LYS A 212 -26.71 -8.77 2.36
CA LYS A 212 -28.16 -8.92 2.19
C LYS A 212 -28.72 -7.60 1.70
N ARG A 213 -29.86 -7.66 1.01
CA ARG A 213 -30.60 -6.45 0.65
C ARG A 213 -30.98 -5.68 1.93
N GLY A 214 -30.74 -4.37 1.95
CA GLY A 214 -30.86 -3.50 3.11
C GLY A 214 -29.69 -3.57 4.09
N SER A 215 -28.79 -4.55 3.94
CA SER A 215 -27.69 -4.79 4.86
C SER A 215 -26.39 -5.19 4.13
N PRO A 216 -25.70 -4.21 3.50
CA PRO A 216 -24.47 -4.45 2.77
C PRO A 216 -23.34 -4.91 3.71
N MET A 217 -22.36 -5.63 3.18
CA MET A 217 -21.16 -6.05 3.92
C MET A 217 -20.07 -5.00 3.72
N ALA A 218 -19.48 -4.48 4.80
CA ALA A 218 -18.50 -3.40 4.72
C ALA A 218 -17.44 -3.46 5.83
N TYR A 219 -16.36 -2.74 5.60
CA TYR A 219 -15.32 -2.50 6.59
C TYR A 219 -15.59 -1.23 7.41
N VAL A 220 -15.19 -1.23 8.68
CA VAL A 220 -15.36 -0.10 9.60
C VAL A 220 -14.06 0.69 9.71
N PHE A 221 -14.13 1.97 9.36
CA PHE A 221 -13.06 2.95 9.47
C PHE A 221 -13.13 3.66 10.82
N ASN A 222 -12.40 3.16 11.82
CA ASN A 222 -12.48 3.67 13.20
C ASN A 222 -12.16 5.17 13.35
N TYR A 223 -11.42 5.78 12.42
CA TYR A 223 -11.17 7.22 12.41
C TYR A 223 -12.40 8.05 11.99
N MET A 224 -13.41 7.45 11.38
CA MET A 224 -14.68 8.09 11.00
C MET A 224 -15.74 7.96 12.11
N GLY A 225 -15.36 8.17 13.37
CA GLY A 225 -16.29 8.04 14.50
C GLY A 225 -17.33 9.17 14.53
N PRO A 226 -18.62 8.93 14.22
CA PRO A 226 -19.66 9.94 14.35
C PRO A 226 -19.87 10.25 15.83
N ASN A 227 -19.53 11.47 16.21
CA ASN A 227 -19.62 11.96 17.58
C ASN A 227 -20.43 13.26 17.62
N PRO A 228 -20.81 13.75 18.82
CA PRO A 228 -21.58 14.99 18.94
C PRO A 228 -20.91 16.22 18.29
N GLY A 229 -19.58 16.25 18.15
CA GLY A 229 -18.86 17.34 17.48
C GLY A 229 -19.14 17.43 15.97
N TYR A 230 -19.51 16.32 15.33
CA TYR A 230 -19.90 16.29 13.93
C TYR A 230 -21.42 16.42 13.71
N ALA A 231 -22.22 16.46 14.78
CA ALA A 231 -23.68 16.47 14.69
C ALA A 231 -24.23 17.65 13.88
N ASP A 232 -23.65 18.85 14.02
CA ASP A 232 -24.05 20.03 13.23
C ASP A 232 -23.75 19.88 11.74
N ILE A 233 -22.60 19.29 11.40
CA ILE A 233 -22.20 19.06 10.01
C ILE A 233 -23.15 18.03 9.39
N ILE A 234 -23.40 16.93 10.09
CA ILE A 234 -24.33 15.87 9.65
C ILE A 234 -25.75 16.42 9.51
N ARG A 235 -26.24 17.21 10.49
CA ARG A 235 -27.57 17.84 10.43
C ARG A 235 -27.70 18.81 9.26
N THR A 236 -26.63 19.51 8.88
CA THR A 236 -26.65 20.40 7.72
C THR A 236 -26.77 19.61 6.41
N ALA A 237 -26.10 18.45 6.33
CA ALA A 237 -26.14 17.58 5.15
C ALA A 237 -27.39 16.68 5.10
N TRP A 238 -27.99 16.39 6.26
CA TRP A 238 -29.21 15.59 6.42
C TRP A 238 -30.11 16.21 7.50
N PRO A 239 -30.88 17.26 7.16
CA PRO A 239 -31.76 17.96 8.10
C PRO A 239 -32.84 17.06 8.71
N GLU A 240 -33.36 16.10 7.93
CA GLU A 240 -34.42 15.19 8.34
C GLU A 240 -33.98 14.23 9.46
N GLY A 241 -32.68 13.96 9.58
CA GLY A 241 -32.11 13.16 10.68
C GLY A 241 -32.06 13.90 12.02
N GLY A 242 -32.25 15.23 12.02
CA GLY A 242 -32.26 16.06 13.20
C GLY A 242 -30.96 15.99 14.03
N ALA A 243 -31.04 16.37 15.31
CA ALA A 243 -29.90 16.38 16.23
C ALA A 243 -29.37 14.97 16.59
N ALA A 244 -30.17 13.93 16.39
CA ALA A 244 -29.79 12.54 16.67
C ALA A 244 -29.28 11.78 15.43
N GLY A 245 -29.30 12.39 14.24
CA GLY A 245 -28.92 11.76 12.98
C GLY A 245 -27.52 11.16 13.00
N TYR A 246 -26.57 11.79 13.70
CA TYR A 246 -25.20 11.28 13.85
C TYR A 246 -25.14 9.88 14.48
N ARG A 247 -26.12 9.48 15.31
CA ARG A 247 -26.18 8.15 15.93
C ARG A 247 -26.55 7.04 14.94
N GLN A 248 -27.08 7.42 13.78
CA GLN A 248 -27.48 6.48 12.73
C GLN A 248 -26.40 6.30 11.68
N VAL A 249 -25.50 7.29 11.55
CA VAL A 249 -24.32 7.21 10.69
C VAL A 249 -23.38 6.13 11.23
N GLN A 250 -22.88 5.26 10.35
CA GLN A 250 -21.87 4.26 10.70
C GLN A 250 -20.48 4.78 10.29
N SER A 251 -19.42 4.28 10.91
CA SER A 251 -18.04 4.62 10.55
C SER A 251 -17.58 3.84 9.31
N ILE A 252 -18.28 3.99 8.19
CA ILE A 252 -18.11 3.14 7.00
C ILE A 252 -17.86 4.01 5.75
N GLY A 253 -17.09 3.48 4.80
CA GLY A 253 -16.85 4.10 3.49
C GLY A 253 -17.57 3.36 2.36
N PRO A 254 -17.50 3.87 1.12
CA PRO A 254 -18.06 3.21 -0.06
C PRO A 254 -17.24 2.00 -0.53
N SER A 255 -16.03 1.83 -0.01
CA SER A 255 -15.16 0.70 -0.30
C SER A 255 -14.26 0.38 0.90
N PRO A 256 -13.98 -0.91 1.18
CA PRO A 256 -14.56 -2.08 0.51
C PRO A 256 -16.02 -2.30 0.97
N VAL A 257 -16.94 -2.43 0.02
CA VAL A 257 -18.37 -2.69 0.29
C VAL A 257 -18.93 -3.69 -0.73
N ILE A 258 -19.62 -4.73 -0.25
CA ILE A 258 -20.48 -5.58 -1.08
C ILE A 258 -21.93 -5.18 -0.83
N ILE A 259 -22.58 -4.63 -1.84
CA ILE A 259 -23.93 -4.06 -1.78
C ILE A 259 -24.86 -4.72 -2.79
N HIS A 260 -26.12 -4.89 -2.43
CA HIS A 260 -27.13 -5.38 -3.36
C HIS A 260 -27.46 -4.32 -4.42
N ARG A 261 -27.67 -4.73 -5.66
CA ARG A 261 -27.94 -3.90 -6.83
C ARG A 261 -28.97 -2.79 -6.58
N LYS A 262 -30.14 -3.15 -6.05
CA LYS A 262 -31.22 -2.20 -5.72
C LYS A 262 -30.86 -1.19 -4.64
N ASP A 263 -29.96 -1.56 -3.73
CA ASP A 263 -29.51 -0.65 -2.67
C ASP A 263 -28.48 0.34 -3.23
N LEU A 264 -27.63 -0.11 -4.17
CA LEU A 264 -26.74 0.76 -4.92
C LEU A 264 -27.51 1.79 -5.76
N GLU A 265 -28.58 1.34 -6.43
CA GLU A 265 -29.50 2.22 -7.17
C GLU A 265 -30.12 3.30 -6.27
N ALA A 266 -30.48 2.94 -5.03
CA ALA A 266 -31.08 3.87 -4.08
C ALA A 266 -30.07 4.86 -3.47
N ILE A 267 -28.83 4.43 -3.21
CA ILE A 267 -27.83 5.27 -2.52
C ILE A 267 -27.02 6.18 -3.46
N ALA A 268 -26.83 5.79 -4.73
CA ALA A 268 -25.86 6.46 -5.60
C ALA A 268 -26.09 7.97 -5.75
N LYS A 269 -27.35 8.38 -5.99
CA LYS A 269 -27.68 9.81 -6.15
C LYS A 269 -27.59 10.58 -4.83
N PRO A 270 -28.19 10.11 -3.71
CA PRO A 270 -27.98 10.72 -2.40
C PRO A 270 -26.50 10.84 -2.01
N TRP A 271 -25.68 9.83 -2.32
CA TRP A 271 -24.25 9.85 -2.03
C TRP A 271 -23.51 10.96 -2.78
N GLU A 272 -23.74 11.12 -4.09
CA GLU A 272 -23.18 12.23 -4.88
C GLU A 272 -23.58 13.59 -4.30
N GLU A 273 -24.88 13.81 -4.08
CA GLU A 273 -25.41 15.08 -3.60
C GLU A 273 -24.85 15.44 -2.22
N THR A 274 -24.84 14.49 -1.30
CA THR A 274 -24.30 14.69 0.06
C THR A 274 -22.79 14.95 0.03
N ALA A 275 -22.02 14.17 -0.72
CA ALA A 275 -20.57 14.37 -0.81
C ALA A 275 -20.23 15.75 -1.40
N VAL A 276 -20.98 16.17 -2.43
CA VAL A 276 -20.84 17.48 -3.06
C VAL A 276 -21.20 18.60 -2.10
N ALA A 277 -22.33 18.49 -1.39
CA ALA A 277 -22.79 19.48 -0.42
C ALA A 277 -21.77 19.68 0.71
N LEU A 278 -21.24 18.59 1.26
CA LEU A 278 -20.18 18.62 2.28
C LEU A 278 -18.92 19.29 1.73
N LYS A 279 -18.48 18.93 0.52
CA LYS A 279 -17.24 19.47 -0.05
C LYS A 279 -17.31 20.97 -0.33
N THR A 280 -18.47 21.48 -0.74
CA THR A 280 -18.67 22.92 -0.98
C THR A 280 -18.90 23.73 0.28
N ASN A 281 -19.11 23.08 1.43
CA ASN A 281 -19.25 23.76 2.71
C ASN A 281 -17.87 23.89 3.37
N GLU A 282 -17.40 25.12 3.59
CA GLU A 282 -16.05 25.38 4.12
C GLU A 282 -15.82 24.73 5.49
N ARG A 283 -16.81 24.80 6.39
CA ARG A 283 -16.73 24.21 7.74
C ARG A 283 -16.65 22.69 7.67
N ALA A 284 -17.47 22.05 6.84
CA ALA A 284 -17.45 20.61 6.66
C ALA A 284 -16.16 20.13 5.98
N ASN A 285 -15.70 20.85 4.94
CA ASN A 285 -14.46 20.57 4.24
C ASN A 285 -13.24 20.65 5.17
N ALA A 286 -13.18 21.68 6.02
CA ALA A 286 -12.10 21.83 7.00
C ALA A 286 -12.13 20.73 8.08
N ALA A 287 -13.31 20.31 8.54
CA ALA A 287 -13.45 19.34 9.61
C ALA A 287 -13.30 17.88 9.16
N LEU A 288 -13.87 17.52 8.01
CA LEU A 288 -13.89 16.13 7.51
C LEU A 288 -12.67 15.81 6.63
N GLY A 289 -12.00 16.84 6.09
CA GLY A 289 -10.75 16.70 5.35
C GLY A 289 -10.86 15.77 4.13
N TRP A 290 -9.85 14.91 3.97
CA TRP A 290 -9.72 14.05 2.78
C TRP A 290 -10.79 12.95 2.68
N VAL A 291 -11.39 12.55 3.81
CA VAL A 291 -12.38 11.45 3.88
C VAL A 291 -13.82 11.94 3.73
N ILE A 292 -14.00 13.17 3.26
CA ILE A 292 -15.31 13.80 3.11
C ILE A 292 -16.28 13.05 2.18
N GLU A 293 -15.74 12.40 1.15
CA GLU A 293 -16.51 11.54 0.25
C GLU A 293 -17.08 10.33 1.02
N MET A 294 -16.27 9.67 1.86
CA MET A 294 -16.70 8.55 2.69
C MET A 294 -17.79 8.96 3.70
N TRP A 295 -17.67 10.16 4.28
CA TRP A 295 -18.74 10.73 5.10
C TRP A 295 -20.02 10.97 4.31
N GLY A 296 -19.90 11.42 3.06
CA GLY A 296 -21.02 11.53 2.13
C GLY A 296 -21.75 10.21 1.94
N TYR A 297 -21.01 9.12 1.70
CA TYR A 297 -21.58 7.77 1.59
C TYR A 297 -22.30 7.35 2.87
N SER A 298 -21.64 7.51 4.02
CA SER A 298 -22.19 7.08 5.32
C SER A 298 -23.45 7.83 5.74
N ILE A 299 -23.51 9.15 5.47
CA ILE A 299 -24.70 9.96 5.72
C ILE A 299 -25.82 9.57 4.73
N ALA A 300 -25.49 9.37 3.45
CA ALA A 300 -26.45 8.93 2.45
C ALA A 300 -27.04 7.56 2.78
N ALA A 301 -26.23 6.61 3.24
CA ALA A 301 -26.67 5.30 3.71
C ALA A 301 -27.66 5.41 4.87
N ALA A 302 -27.36 6.26 5.86
CA ALA A 302 -28.26 6.52 6.98
C ALA A 302 -29.59 7.16 6.51
N LYS A 303 -29.54 8.10 5.56
CA LYS A 303 -30.71 8.78 5.00
C LYS A 303 -31.70 7.81 4.35
N ILE A 304 -31.22 6.76 3.69
CA ILE A 304 -32.07 5.73 3.05
C ILE A 304 -32.34 4.51 3.95
N GLY A 305 -31.84 4.51 5.19
CA GLY A 305 -32.06 3.44 6.16
C GLY A 305 -31.21 2.18 5.96
N LEU A 306 -30.11 2.24 5.18
CA LEU A 306 -29.19 1.12 5.05
C LEU A 306 -28.37 0.91 6.33
N ARG A 307 -28.28 -0.35 6.76
CA ARG A 307 -27.48 -0.74 7.94
C ARG A 307 -26.46 -1.80 7.53
N HIS A 308 -25.21 -1.37 7.41
CA HIS A 308 -24.11 -2.23 7.01
C HIS A 308 -23.74 -3.23 8.11
N GLN A 309 -23.40 -4.45 7.67
CA GLN A 309 -22.81 -5.49 8.49
C GLN A 309 -21.31 -5.27 8.53
N GLU A 310 -20.78 -5.12 9.75
CA GLU A 310 -19.34 -5.05 9.95
C GLU A 310 -18.71 -6.42 9.66
N PHE A 311 -17.75 -6.42 8.75
CA PHE A 311 -16.85 -7.54 8.55
C PHE A 311 -15.46 -7.11 8.99
N ALA A 312 -15.16 -7.32 10.28
CA ALA A 312 -13.96 -6.77 10.94
C ALA A 312 -12.64 -7.18 10.25
N ASP A 313 -12.61 -8.38 9.67
CA ASP A 313 -11.43 -8.90 8.97
C ASP A 313 -11.47 -8.67 7.45
N PHE A 314 -12.42 -7.88 6.93
CA PHE A 314 -12.55 -7.65 5.47
C PHE A 314 -11.25 -7.13 4.85
N GLN A 315 -10.61 -6.23 5.59
CA GLN A 315 -9.42 -5.53 5.16
C GLN A 315 -8.42 -5.52 6.32
N GLU A 316 -7.16 -5.79 6.01
CA GLU A 316 -6.05 -5.46 6.90
C GLU A 316 -6.16 -3.99 7.31
N VAL A 317 -5.91 -3.67 8.58
CA VAL A 317 -5.78 -2.28 9.03
C VAL A 317 -4.55 -1.69 8.34
N GLU A 318 -4.77 -1.09 7.18
CA GLU A 318 -3.89 -0.19 6.42
C GLU A 318 -2.42 -0.29 6.90
N PRO A 319 -1.70 -1.35 6.53
CA PRO A 319 -0.39 -1.59 7.11
C PRO A 319 0.63 -0.56 6.58
N GLY A 320 1.57 -0.18 7.42
CA GLY A 320 2.70 0.69 7.09
C GLY A 320 3.93 0.28 7.88
N ALA A 321 5.01 1.07 7.79
CA ALA A 321 6.26 0.74 8.48
C ALA A 321 6.11 0.61 10.01
N LEU A 322 5.22 1.41 10.60
CA LEU A 322 4.98 1.47 12.05
C LEU A 322 3.92 0.49 12.55
N SER A 323 3.38 -0.38 11.69
CA SER A 323 2.40 -1.38 12.11
C SER A 323 3.01 -2.32 13.16
N SER A 324 2.31 -2.47 14.27
CA SER A 324 2.75 -3.33 15.37
C SER A 324 2.74 -4.80 14.97
N SER A 325 3.62 -5.60 15.56
CA SER A 325 3.60 -7.06 15.35
C SER A 325 2.24 -7.66 15.68
N SER A 326 1.50 -7.10 16.65
CA SER A 326 0.14 -7.56 16.99
C SER A 326 -0.88 -7.33 15.89
N GLN A 327 -0.79 -6.24 15.14
CA GLN A 327 -1.65 -5.98 13.99
C GLN A 327 -1.36 -6.97 12.86
N LEU A 328 -0.08 -7.26 12.63
CA LEU A 328 0.37 -8.13 11.54
C LEU A 328 0.36 -9.63 11.88
N ARG A 329 -0.08 -10.04 13.09
CA ARG A 329 -0.10 -11.46 13.47
C ARG A 329 -1.09 -12.25 12.61
N GLY A 330 -0.55 -13.17 11.81
CA GLY A 330 -1.37 -14.06 10.97
C GLY A 330 -2.12 -13.33 9.88
N PHE A 331 -1.65 -12.15 9.48
CA PHE A 331 -2.39 -11.25 8.62
C PHE A 331 -2.71 -11.86 7.25
N THR A 332 -1.77 -12.64 6.72
CA THR A 332 -1.92 -13.37 5.46
C THR A 332 -2.98 -14.45 5.46
N SER A 333 -3.44 -14.94 6.62
CA SER A 333 -4.55 -15.91 6.72
C SER A 333 -5.81 -15.29 7.32
N ARG A 334 -5.67 -14.15 7.98
CA ARG A 334 -6.76 -13.46 8.67
C ARG A 334 -7.48 -12.46 7.78
N TYR A 335 -6.83 -11.80 6.83
CA TYR A 335 -7.45 -10.70 6.08
C TYR A 335 -7.64 -11.05 4.61
N TRP A 336 -8.72 -10.53 4.01
CA TRP A 336 -9.09 -10.80 2.63
C TRP A 336 -8.52 -9.78 1.66
N ILE A 337 -8.35 -8.55 2.11
CA ILE A 337 -7.86 -7.42 1.33
C ILE A 337 -6.66 -6.80 2.05
N PHE A 338 -5.58 -6.57 1.31
CA PHE A 338 -4.47 -5.75 1.74
C PHE A 338 -4.65 -4.34 1.17
N HIS A 339 -4.79 -3.33 2.04
CA HIS A 339 -4.98 -1.93 1.63
C HIS A 339 -3.70 -1.11 1.80
N TYR A 340 -3.02 -0.83 0.69
CA TYR A 340 -1.68 -0.22 0.70
C TYR A 340 -1.72 1.31 0.62
N THR A 341 -2.39 1.96 1.59
CA THR A 341 -2.49 3.42 1.60
C THR A 341 -1.29 4.12 2.25
N TYR A 342 -0.73 3.52 3.30
CA TYR A 342 0.42 4.07 4.02
C TYR A 342 1.74 3.61 3.41
N GLN A 343 2.75 4.43 3.66
CA GLN A 343 4.13 4.26 3.21
C GLN A 343 4.91 3.31 4.10
N PHE A 344 5.82 2.56 3.47
CA PHE A 344 6.80 1.69 4.12
C PHE A 344 8.17 2.36 4.06
N GLU A 345 8.47 3.14 5.09
CA GLU A 345 9.71 3.88 5.27
C GLU A 345 10.59 3.17 6.30
N TYR A 346 11.77 2.71 5.87
CA TYR A 346 12.73 2.01 6.73
C TYR A 346 14.13 2.60 6.58
N MET A 347 14.91 2.52 7.65
CA MET A 347 16.37 2.59 7.57
C MET A 347 16.93 1.24 7.07
N LEU A 348 18.20 1.20 6.67
CA LEU A 348 18.82 -0.03 6.14
C LEU A 348 18.89 -1.20 7.13
N ASP A 349 18.84 -0.94 8.43
CA ASP A 349 18.73 -1.98 9.45
C ASP A 349 17.30 -2.55 9.59
N GLY A 350 16.33 -1.97 8.88
CA GLY A 350 14.91 -2.31 8.93
C GLY A 350 14.13 -1.60 10.05
N SER A 351 14.76 -0.67 10.78
CA SER A 351 14.04 0.17 11.74
C SER A 351 13.06 1.10 11.01
N PRO A 352 11.79 1.18 11.45
CA PRO A 352 10.81 2.03 10.79
C PRO A 352 11.10 3.50 11.05
N CYS A 353 10.94 4.33 10.03
CA CYS A 353 11.09 5.77 10.18
C CYS A 353 9.92 6.39 10.95
N LYS A 354 10.15 7.56 11.55
CA LYS A 354 9.08 8.36 12.15
C LYS A 354 8.08 8.79 11.06
N PRO A 355 6.81 9.05 11.42
CA PRO A 355 5.84 9.60 10.47
C PRO A 355 6.41 10.83 9.75
N TRP A 356 6.11 10.96 8.46
CA TRP A 356 6.57 12.07 7.61
C TRP A 356 8.08 12.13 7.37
N THR A 357 8.82 11.07 7.69
CA THR A 357 10.26 10.95 7.41
C THR A 357 10.47 9.92 6.31
N ILE A 358 11.15 10.32 5.24
CA ILE A 358 11.55 9.39 4.17
C ILE A 358 12.77 8.59 4.64
N GLY A 359 12.66 7.27 4.55
CA GLY A 359 13.71 6.34 4.93
C GLY A 359 14.81 6.20 3.90
N GLU A 360 15.79 5.35 4.22
CA GLU A 360 16.77 4.88 3.24
C GLU A 360 16.12 3.92 2.25
N TYR A 361 15.15 3.14 2.73
CA TYR A 361 14.19 2.40 1.93
C TYR A 361 12.81 3.06 2.03
N SER A 362 12.16 3.28 0.90
CA SER A 362 10.89 3.99 0.81
C SER A 362 9.98 3.36 -0.26
N LEU A 363 9.05 2.54 0.20
CA LEU A 363 7.99 1.95 -0.62
C LEU A 363 6.67 2.70 -0.39
N ASP A 364 6.37 3.62 -1.30
CA ASP A 364 5.13 4.37 -1.37
C ASP A 364 4.59 4.33 -2.80
N LYS A 365 3.31 4.00 -2.98
CA LYS A 365 2.64 4.03 -4.29
C LYS A 365 2.70 5.40 -4.98
N ARG A 366 2.78 6.49 -4.19
CA ARG A 366 2.94 7.87 -4.69
C ARG A 366 4.27 8.06 -5.41
N HIS A 367 5.21 7.13 -5.23
CA HIS A 367 6.41 7.10 -6.03
C HIS A 367 6.18 6.86 -7.50
N PHE A 368 5.03 6.25 -7.85
CA PHE A 368 4.66 5.84 -9.19
C PHE A 368 3.48 6.65 -9.72
N SER A 369 3.45 7.96 -9.41
CA SER A 369 2.33 8.83 -9.80
C SER A 369 2.28 9.11 -11.30
N ASP A 370 3.44 9.33 -11.92
CA ASP A 370 3.55 9.76 -13.32
C ASP A 370 4.05 8.66 -14.26
N VAL A 371 4.64 7.60 -13.71
CA VAL A 371 5.22 6.49 -14.47
C VAL A 371 4.95 5.18 -13.75
N TYR A 372 4.85 4.09 -14.50
CA TYR A 372 4.64 2.75 -13.97
C TYR A 372 5.87 2.30 -13.15
N PRO A 373 5.67 1.50 -12.08
CA PRO A 373 6.77 0.77 -11.48
C PRO A 373 7.36 -0.20 -12.50
N VAL A 374 8.66 -0.47 -12.40
CA VAL A 374 9.37 -1.38 -13.31
C VAL A 374 9.91 -2.54 -12.49
N ALA A 375 9.70 -3.77 -12.96
CA ALA A 375 10.20 -4.95 -12.28
C ALA A 375 11.69 -5.23 -12.58
N PRO A 376 12.39 -5.95 -11.69
CA PRO A 376 11.97 -6.24 -10.31
C PRO A 376 12.22 -5.03 -9.40
N LEU A 377 11.30 -4.76 -8.48
CA LEU A 377 11.55 -3.83 -7.38
C LEU A 377 12.39 -4.52 -6.30
N PRO A 378 13.38 -3.82 -5.70
CA PRO A 378 14.30 -4.42 -4.75
C PRO A 378 13.63 -4.73 -3.40
N GLU A 379 13.99 -5.86 -2.80
CA GLU A 379 13.42 -6.33 -1.53
C GLU A 379 13.63 -5.35 -0.36
N PRO A 380 12.69 -5.24 0.60
CA PRO A 380 12.86 -4.42 1.78
C PRO A 380 14.05 -4.89 2.65
N PRO A 381 14.56 -4.03 3.55
CA PRO A 381 15.57 -4.41 4.52
C PRO A 381 15.13 -5.61 5.37
N LYS A 382 16.06 -6.47 5.79
CA LYS A 382 15.75 -7.71 6.54
C LYS A 382 14.95 -7.48 7.83
N GLY A 383 15.10 -6.32 8.48
CA GLY A 383 14.35 -5.96 9.68
C GLY A 383 12.96 -5.36 9.43
N ALA A 384 12.57 -5.15 8.17
CA ALA A 384 11.25 -4.65 7.82
C ALA A 384 10.14 -5.63 8.22
N ASN A 385 8.92 -5.12 8.37
CA ASN A 385 7.79 -5.97 8.74
C ASN A 385 7.30 -6.83 7.56
N GLU A 386 6.60 -7.92 7.87
CA GLU A 386 6.14 -8.88 6.85
C GLU A 386 5.19 -8.26 5.80
N ALA A 387 4.45 -7.21 6.16
CA ALA A 387 3.55 -6.51 5.25
C ALA A 387 4.30 -5.81 4.11
N ALA A 388 5.48 -5.24 4.40
CA ALA A 388 6.33 -4.62 3.37
C ALA A 388 6.79 -5.66 2.32
N PHE A 389 7.23 -6.82 2.80
CA PHE A 389 7.64 -7.94 1.92
C PHE A 389 6.46 -8.46 1.10
N TYR A 390 5.29 -8.62 1.71
CA TYR A 390 4.09 -9.07 1.02
C TYR A 390 3.69 -8.11 -0.11
N LEU A 391 3.57 -6.81 0.19
CA LEU A 391 3.18 -5.80 -0.79
C LEU A 391 4.14 -5.78 -1.98
N LEU A 392 5.45 -5.74 -1.71
CA LEU A 392 6.46 -5.69 -2.76
C LEU A 392 6.39 -6.93 -3.67
N ARG A 393 6.29 -8.12 -3.08
CA ARG A 393 6.19 -9.37 -3.84
C ARG A 393 4.90 -9.43 -4.65
N ALA A 394 3.79 -8.95 -4.10
CA ALA A 394 2.53 -8.88 -4.82
C ALA A 394 2.60 -7.92 -6.02
N PHE A 395 3.35 -6.82 -5.92
CA PHE A 395 3.64 -5.95 -7.06
C PHE A 395 4.53 -6.66 -8.08
N ASN A 396 5.68 -7.18 -7.67
CA ASN A 396 6.62 -7.86 -8.58
C ASN A 396 5.95 -9.03 -9.31
N GLU A 397 5.16 -9.85 -8.60
CA GLU A 397 4.41 -10.96 -9.19
C GLU A 397 3.48 -10.49 -10.32
N ALA A 398 2.72 -9.41 -10.09
CA ALA A 398 1.84 -8.85 -11.11
C ALA A 398 2.64 -8.28 -12.29
N MET A 399 3.70 -7.53 -12.02
CA MET A 399 4.53 -6.91 -13.06
C MET A 399 5.25 -7.95 -13.94
N ASP A 400 5.69 -9.06 -13.34
CA ASP A 400 6.37 -10.14 -14.06
C ASP A 400 5.39 -10.98 -14.90
N ALA A 401 4.14 -11.11 -14.46
CA ALA A 401 3.14 -11.96 -15.12
C ALA A 401 2.29 -11.23 -16.18
N ILE A 402 2.15 -9.91 -16.09
CA ILE A 402 1.31 -9.13 -17.01
C ILE A 402 2.11 -8.82 -18.30
N PRO A 403 1.61 -9.22 -19.48
CA PRO A 403 2.23 -8.86 -20.75
C PRO A 403 2.31 -7.34 -20.95
N ASP A 404 3.30 -6.88 -21.71
CA ASP A 404 3.50 -5.46 -22.03
C ASP A 404 3.69 -4.56 -20.78
N TRP A 405 4.07 -5.13 -19.64
CA TRP A 405 4.51 -4.34 -18.50
C TRP A 405 5.83 -3.62 -18.84
N PRO A 406 5.96 -2.31 -18.53
CA PRO A 406 7.20 -1.59 -18.80
C PRO A 406 8.43 -2.26 -18.18
N SER A 407 9.38 -2.66 -19.01
CA SER A 407 10.64 -3.30 -18.58
C SER A 407 11.74 -2.29 -18.24
N ARG A 408 11.55 -1.02 -18.63
CA ARG A 408 12.48 0.09 -18.41
C ARG A 408 11.73 1.35 -18.03
N GLN A 409 12.36 2.15 -17.18
CA GLN A 409 11.90 3.52 -16.91
C GLN A 409 12.06 4.36 -18.20
N PRO A 410 11.21 5.39 -18.41
CA PRO A 410 11.35 6.30 -19.54
C PRO A 410 12.76 6.89 -19.60
N SER A 411 13.34 6.98 -20.80
CA SER A 411 14.67 7.57 -21.03
C SER A 411 14.73 9.08 -20.77
N SER A 412 13.56 9.74 -20.69
CA SER A 412 13.41 11.16 -20.40
C SER A 412 12.49 11.35 -19.20
N GLY A 413 12.94 12.10 -18.19
CA GLY A 413 12.23 12.37 -16.95
C GLY A 413 13.09 12.07 -15.70
N PRO A 414 12.62 12.45 -14.50
CA PRO A 414 13.28 12.03 -13.26
C PRO A 414 13.14 10.50 -13.09
N PRO A 415 14.25 9.74 -12.99
CA PRO A 415 14.22 8.29 -12.86
C PRO A 415 13.68 7.96 -11.48
N MET A 416 12.52 7.32 -11.44
CA MET A 416 11.79 7.10 -10.20
C MET A 416 12.20 5.84 -9.44
N GLN A 417 13.03 4.99 -10.05
CA GLN A 417 13.56 3.82 -9.38
C GLN A 417 14.81 4.20 -8.63
N THR A 418 14.67 4.32 -7.32
CA THR A 418 15.11 3.25 -6.45
C THR A 418 14.28 3.32 -5.17
N LEU A 419 13.75 2.18 -4.70
CA LEU A 419 13.18 2.14 -3.35
C LEU A 419 14.27 2.46 -2.31
N TYR A 420 15.55 2.35 -2.68
CA TYR A 420 16.71 2.70 -1.87
C TYR A 420 17.42 4.01 -2.29
N GLY A 421 17.64 4.96 -1.38
CA GLY A 421 18.62 6.04 -1.55
C GLY A 421 18.27 7.21 -2.49
N ARG A 422 17.69 7.02 -3.69
CA ARG A 422 17.47 8.10 -4.67
C ARG A 422 16.38 9.09 -4.28
N ARG A 423 15.25 8.58 -3.75
CA ARG A 423 14.13 9.42 -3.26
C ARG A 423 14.57 10.35 -2.14
N ARG A 424 15.50 9.89 -1.31
CA ARG A 424 16.09 10.67 -0.23
C ARG A 424 16.87 11.87 -0.78
N LEU A 425 17.67 11.69 -1.85
CA LEU A 425 18.38 12.77 -2.53
C LEU A 425 17.46 13.76 -3.26
N ASP A 426 16.45 13.26 -3.97
CA ASP A 426 15.43 14.09 -4.63
C ASP A 426 14.68 14.95 -3.61
N TRP A 427 14.30 14.35 -2.48
CA TRP A 427 13.67 15.07 -1.37
C TRP A 427 14.63 16.12 -0.80
N PHE A 428 15.88 15.75 -0.50
CA PHE A 428 16.87 16.67 0.07
C PHE A 428 17.21 17.83 -0.85
N SER A 429 17.13 17.63 -2.17
CA SER A 429 17.39 18.67 -3.17
C SER A 429 16.24 19.65 -3.36
N ARG A 430 15.00 19.24 -3.04
CA ARG A 430 13.79 20.09 -3.18
C ARG A 430 13.41 20.84 -1.91
N HIS A 431 13.94 20.45 -0.75
CA HIS A 431 13.58 21.06 0.53
C HIS A 431 14.64 22.07 0.99
N PRO A 432 14.24 23.26 1.51
CA PRO A 432 15.16 24.34 1.91
C PRO A 432 16.27 23.95 2.89
N ASN A 433 16.08 22.89 3.68
CA ASN A 433 17.05 22.38 4.67
C ASN A 433 17.47 20.92 4.43
N GLY A 434 17.11 20.38 3.27
CA GLY A 434 17.24 18.96 3.00
C GLY A 434 18.69 18.49 3.03
N PHE A 435 19.52 19.03 2.14
CA PHE A 435 20.94 18.68 2.07
C PHE A 435 21.71 18.97 3.38
N GLN A 436 21.37 20.04 4.10
CA GLN A 436 21.97 20.33 5.40
C GLN A 436 21.67 19.23 6.45
N THR A 437 20.49 18.63 6.37
CA THR A 437 20.10 17.51 7.23
C THR A 437 20.88 16.26 6.86
N GLU A 438 21.06 16.00 5.57
CA GLU A 438 21.90 14.92 5.08
C GLU A 438 23.36 15.07 5.53
N ALA A 439 23.95 16.26 5.35
CA ALA A 439 25.31 16.57 5.76
C ALA A 439 25.56 16.41 7.27
N LYS A 440 24.52 16.61 8.11
CA LYS A 440 24.59 16.39 9.57
C LYS A 440 24.46 14.94 9.97
N THR A 441 23.76 14.13 9.17
CA THR A 441 23.37 12.76 9.55
C THR A 441 24.21 11.69 8.87
N MET A 442 24.88 12.01 7.75
CA MET A 442 25.65 11.06 6.95
C MET A 442 27.16 11.39 7.01
N PRO A 443 27.98 10.58 7.70
CA PRO A 443 29.42 10.82 7.83
C PRO A 443 30.17 10.90 6.49
N LEU A 444 29.74 10.14 5.48
CA LEU A 444 30.33 10.19 4.14
C LEU A 444 30.15 11.59 3.51
N VAL A 445 28.93 12.12 3.53
CA VAL A 445 28.62 13.45 2.99
C VAL A 445 29.43 14.51 3.75
N GLN A 446 29.45 14.43 5.09
CA GLN A 446 30.24 15.33 5.92
C GLN A 446 31.73 15.36 5.53
N SER A 447 32.32 14.19 5.24
CA SER A 447 33.75 14.06 4.87
C SER A 447 34.11 14.62 3.48
N LEU A 448 33.09 14.84 2.64
CA LEU A 448 33.22 15.25 1.24
C LEU A 448 32.69 16.65 0.96
N LEU A 449 32.25 17.39 1.98
CA LEU A 449 31.85 18.79 1.83
C LEU A 449 33.01 19.63 1.28
N GLY A 450 32.80 20.28 0.14
CA GLY A 450 33.82 21.09 -0.54
C GLY A 450 34.92 20.27 -1.21
N ALA A 451 34.76 18.96 -1.36
CA ALA A 451 35.78 18.11 -1.98
C ALA A 451 35.90 18.41 -3.48
N ARG A 452 37.15 18.47 -3.94
CA ARG A 452 37.50 18.60 -5.37
C ARG A 452 38.24 17.35 -5.82
N PHE A 453 37.94 16.90 -7.02
CA PHE A 453 38.55 15.71 -7.61
C PHE A 453 39.07 16.02 -9.02
N SER A 454 40.19 15.38 -9.39
CA SER A 454 40.64 15.31 -10.79
C SER A 454 40.18 14.00 -11.39
N CYS A 455 39.33 14.09 -12.41
CA CYS A 455 38.65 12.98 -13.06
C CYS A 455 39.19 12.75 -14.48
N SER A 456 39.47 11.49 -14.81
CA SER A 456 39.81 11.01 -16.15
C SER A 456 38.69 10.13 -16.68
N GLU A 457 38.24 10.39 -17.91
CA GLU A 457 37.25 9.55 -18.57
C GLU A 457 37.92 8.24 -19.04
N VAL A 458 37.25 7.12 -18.85
CA VAL A 458 37.77 5.81 -19.29
C VAL A 458 37.97 5.83 -20.80
N GLY A 459 39.21 5.59 -21.25
CA GLY A 459 39.58 5.64 -22.67
C GLY A 459 40.00 7.02 -23.19
N SER A 460 40.14 8.03 -22.33
CA SER A 460 40.59 9.38 -22.67
C SER A 460 41.73 9.83 -21.75
N GLU A 461 42.73 10.53 -22.31
CA GLU A 461 43.81 11.14 -21.53
C GLU A 461 43.42 12.51 -20.94
N LYS A 462 42.26 13.04 -21.32
CA LYS A 462 41.81 14.36 -20.87
C LYS A 462 41.33 14.30 -19.42
N LYS A 463 41.84 15.21 -18.60
CA LYS A 463 41.44 15.39 -17.21
C LYS A 463 40.42 16.52 -17.08
N SER A 464 39.45 16.32 -16.21
CA SER A 464 38.47 17.34 -15.80
C SER A 464 38.41 17.41 -14.28
N GLN A 465 37.81 18.48 -13.75
CA GLN A 465 37.60 18.62 -12.31
C GLN A 465 36.15 18.35 -11.97
N LEU A 466 35.90 17.70 -10.84
CA LEU A 466 34.59 17.55 -10.21
C LEU A 466 34.65 18.22 -8.84
N GLU A 467 33.73 19.14 -8.57
CA GLU A 467 33.60 19.81 -7.28
C GLU A 467 32.26 19.44 -6.63
N LEU A 468 32.33 19.02 -5.37
CA LEU A 468 31.17 18.70 -4.52
C LEU A 468 31.05 19.80 -3.46
N SER A 469 30.15 20.75 -3.68
CA SER A 469 30.01 21.92 -2.81
C SER A 469 29.37 21.58 -1.47
N SER A 470 29.60 22.43 -0.46
CA SER A 470 28.98 22.33 0.87
C SER A 470 27.46 22.55 0.86
N ASN A 471 26.91 23.10 -0.23
CA ASN A 471 25.48 23.37 -0.38
C ASN A 471 24.74 22.25 -1.15
N GLY A 472 25.45 21.17 -1.48
CA GLY A 472 24.90 20.01 -2.18
C GLY A 472 24.89 20.14 -3.70
N ASP A 473 25.64 21.10 -4.24
CA ASP A 473 25.79 21.26 -5.68
C ASP A 473 27.01 20.51 -6.19
N ALA A 474 26.87 19.85 -7.33
CA ALA A 474 27.97 19.24 -8.08
C ALA A 474 28.25 20.05 -9.33
N SER A 475 29.51 20.29 -9.66
CA SER A 475 29.90 21.02 -10.86
C SER A 475 31.18 20.45 -11.48
N GLY A 476 31.36 20.70 -12.78
CA GLY A 476 32.51 20.24 -13.55
C GLY A 476 32.22 19.02 -14.42
N LEU A 477 33.22 18.14 -14.57
CA LEU A 477 33.31 17.02 -15.53
C LEU A 477 33.28 17.44 -17.01
N GLN A 478 34.10 16.76 -17.82
CA GLN A 478 34.14 17.01 -19.26
C GLN A 478 32.83 16.59 -19.94
N GLY A 479 32.35 17.39 -20.89
CA GLY A 479 31.05 17.14 -21.55
C GLY A 479 29.82 17.61 -20.77
N ILE A 480 29.99 18.11 -19.54
CA ILE A 480 28.92 18.62 -18.65
C ILE A 480 29.17 20.10 -18.29
N LEU A 481 30.18 20.72 -18.91
CA LEU A 481 30.64 22.10 -18.67
C LEU A 481 29.48 23.11 -18.72
N GLY A 482 29.31 23.85 -17.62
CA GLY A 482 28.28 24.88 -17.47
C GLY A 482 26.99 24.41 -16.77
N ARG A 483 26.80 23.10 -16.57
CA ARG A 483 25.68 22.56 -15.78
C ARG A 483 26.05 22.44 -14.30
N ARG A 484 25.12 22.86 -13.43
CA ARG A 484 25.15 22.55 -12.00
C ARG A 484 24.23 21.38 -11.73
N GLY A 485 24.75 20.35 -11.08
CA GLY A 485 24.01 19.20 -10.61
C GLY A 485 23.84 19.22 -9.10
N ARG A 486 23.23 18.15 -8.56
CA ARG A 486 23.08 17.89 -7.13
C ARG A 486 23.83 16.62 -6.76
N TRP A 487 24.35 16.55 -5.55
CA TRP A 487 24.97 15.32 -5.02
C TRP A 487 24.53 15.01 -3.60
N GLY A 488 24.78 13.78 -3.17
CA GLY A 488 24.50 13.31 -1.83
C GLY A 488 24.78 11.81 -1.70
N SER A 489 24.37 11.22 -0.58
CA SER A 489 24.60 9.80 -0.31
C SER A 489 23.64 8.91 -1.08
N MET A 490 24.14 7.75 -1.52
CA MET A 490 23.34 6.70 -2.13
C MET A 490 23.58 5.42 -1.35
N ASN A 491 22.55 4.99 -0.63
CA ASN A 491 22.59 3.77 0.16
C ASN A 491 21.66 2.74 -0.48
N ASP A 492 22.12 2.16 -1.59
CA ASP A 492 21.39 1.11 -2.30
C ASP A 492 22.24 -0.19 -2.32
N PRO A 493 21.85 -1.22 -1.56
CA PRO A 493 22.59 -2.48 -1.50
C PRO A 493 22.54 -3.28 -2.82
N THR A 494 21.69 -2.90 -3.77
CA THR A 494 21.57 -3.58 -5.08
C THR A 494 22.59 -3.11 -6.10
N LEU A 495 23.30 -2.01 -5.85
CA LEU A 495 24.36 -1.48 -6.70
C LEU A 495 25.68 -2.26 -6.61
N GLY A 496 25.74 -3.36 -5.86
CA GLY A 496 26.91 -4.23 -5.83
C GLY A 496 28.18 -3.61 -5.23
N PRO A 497 29.36 -4.26 -5.40
CA PRO A 497 30.62 -3.82 -4.81
C PRO A 497 31.16 -2.49 -5.37
N GLN A 498 30.71 -2.07 -6.54
CA GLN A 498 31.09 -0.81 -7.19
C GLN A 498 30.52 0.42 -6.48
N CYS A 499 29.41 0.27 -5.75
CA CYS A 499 28.85 1.33 -4.94
C CYS A 499 28.44 0.77 -3.56
N PRO A 500 29.41 0.53 -2.67
CA PRO A 500 29.13 -0.02 -1.35
C PRO A 500 28.29 0.93 -0.51
N VAL A 501 27.37 0.37 0.27
CA VAL A 501 26.57 1.11 1.24
C VAL A 501 27.47 1.92 2.18
N TYR A 502 27.07 3.16 2.49
CA TYR A 502 27.84 4.15 3.27
C TYR A 502 29.17 4.62 2.65
N SER A 503 29.48 4.17 1.44
CA SER A 503 30.65 4.61 0.66
C SER A 503 30.26 4.92 -0.79
N CYS A 504 28.97 5.13 -1.05
CA CYS A 504 28.40 5.38 -2.36
C CYS A 504 27.71 6.76 -2.37
N LEU A 505 27.90 7.49 -3.44
CA LEU A 505 27.30 8.80 -3.70
C LEU A 505 26.43 8.72 -4.94
N PHE A 506 25.47 9.62 -5.03
CA PHE A 506 24.74 9.87 -6.25
C PHE A 506 24.98 11.30 -6.71
N ILE A 507 25.23 11.48 -7.99
CA ILE A 507 25.48 12.77 -8.63
C ILE A 507 24.54 12.92 -9.81
N ASP A 508 23.68 13.94 -9.76
CA ASP A 508 22.65 14.22 -10.75
C ASP A 508 22.87 15.58 -11.43
N PHE A 509 23.27 15.57 -12.71
CA PHE A 509 23.38 16.77 -13.54
C PHE A 509 22.12 17.04 -14.40
N GLY A 510 21.03 16.31 -14.15
CA GLY A 510 19.75 16.39 -14.85
C GLY A 510 19.64 15.47 -16.06
N TYR A 511 18.39 15.21 -16.48
CA TYR A 511 18.03 14.39 -17.64
C TYR A 511 18.70 13.00 -17.64
N SER A 512 19.64 12.77 -18.54
CA SER A 512 20.36 11.50 -18.79
C SER A 512 21.78 11.46 -18.20
N THR A 513 22.20 12.49 -17.47
CA THR A 513 23.59 12.62 -16.98
C THR A 513 23.64 12.41 -15.48
N LYS A 514 23.62 11.13 -15.09
CA LYS A 514 23.55 10.68 -13.70
C LYS A 514 24.60 9.62 -13.42
N PHE A 515 25.21 9.71 -12.25
CA PHE A 515 26.28 8.81 -11.84
C PHE A 515 26.05 8.28 -10.43
N ASN A 516 26.23 6.97 -10.29
CA ASN A 516 26.50 6.36 -8.99
C ASN A 516 28.02 6.39 -8.80
N ALA A 517 28.49 6.87 -7.66
CA ALA A 517 29.91 7.10 -7.45
C ALA A 517 30.41 6.36 -6.21
N GLY A 518 31.22 5.32 -6.43
CA GLY A 518 31.89 4.57 -5.37
C GLY A 518 33.08 5.35 -4.83
N TYR A 519 33.07 5.67 -3.54
CA TYR A 519 34.15 6.38 -2.87
C TYR A 519 35.01 5.41 -2.06
N ASP A 520 36.28 5.32 -2.41
CA ASP A 520 37.27 4.60 -1.62
C ASP A 520 37.94 5.55 -0.63
N LYS A 521 37.76 5.27 0.65
CA LYS A 521 38.28 6.09 1.75
C LYS A 521 39.80 6.01 1.88
N GLU A 522 40.41 4.87 1.53
CA GLU A 522 41.85 4.63 1.67
C GLU A 522 42.62 5.36 0.57
N SER A 523 42.22 5.13 -0.68
CA SER A 523 42.84 5.79 -1.85
C SER A 523 42.36 7.23 -2.07
N LYS A 524 41.31 7.67 -1.35
CA LYS A 524 40.61 8.94 -1.57
C LYS A 524 40.22 9.13 -3.03
N SER A 525 39.84 8.05 -3.68
CA SER A 525 39.41 8.01 -5.08
C SER A 525 37.89 7.89 -5.18
N LEU A 526 37.35 8.34 -6.31
CA LEU A 526 35.94 8.27 -6.64
C LEU A 526 35.80 7.68 -8.05
N GLU A 527 35.03 6.61 -8.17
CA GLU A 527 34.74 5.97 -9.46
C GLU A 527 33.28 6.23 -9.83
N LEU A 528 33.04 6.84 -11.00
CA LEU A 528 31.69 7.21 -11.45
C LEU A 528 31.19 6.21 -12.48
N TYR A 529 30.08 5.58 -12.16
CA TYR A 529 29.37 4.60 -12.98
C TYR A 529 28.13 5.24 -13.59
N SER A 530 27.84 4.99 -14.86
CA SER A 530 26.63 5.52 -15.48
C SER A 530 25.37 4.88 -14.89
N ASP A 531 24.36 5.70 -14.61
CA ASP A 531 23.07 5.23 -14.09
C ASP A 531 22.16 4.55 -15.13
N ALA A 532 22.51 4.64 -16.43
CA ALA A 532 21.74 4.00 -17.49
C ALA A 532 22.06 2.50 -17.54
N ARG A 533 21.03 1.64 -17.47
CA ARG A 533 21.22 0.17 -17.52
C ARG A 533 22.04 -0.27 -18.76
N PRO A 534 22.98 -1.22 -18.60
CA PRO A 534 23.35 -1.90 -17.35
C PRO A 534 24.08 -0.97 -16.38
N TYR A 535 23.77 -1.06 -15.09
CA TYR A 535 24.14 -0.14 -14.00
C TYR A 535 25.64 -0.06 -13.69
N ASP A 536 26.54 -0.33 -14.62
CA ASP A 536 27.90 -0.77 -14.29
C ASP A 536 28.98 -0.23 -15.23
N LEU A 537 28.64 0.64 -16.19
CA LEU A 537 29.66 1.20 -17.06
C LEU A 537 30.42 2.29 -16.32
N LEU A 538 31.64 1.96 -15.88
CA LEU A 538 32.60 2.92 -15.36
C LEU A 538 32.89 3.98 -16.42
N ARG A 539 32.61 5.24 -16.08
CA ARG A 539 32.81 6.40 -16.97
C ARG A 539 34.01 7.23 -16.57
N TYR A 540 34.20 7.46 -15.28
CA TYR A 540 35.30 8.29 -14.79
C TYR A 540 36.00 7.65 -13.60
N ARG A 541 37.33 7.80 -13.57
CA ARG A 541 38.15 7.60 -12.37
C ARG A 541 38.65 8.94 -11.88
N CYS A 542 38.38 9.23 -10.62
CA CYS A 542 38.68 10.51 -10.01
C CYS A 542 39.56 10.34 -8.78
N SER A 543 40.55 11.22 -8.61
CA SER A 543 41.40 11.27 -7.42
C SER A 543 41.20 12.60 -6.70
N ARG A 544 41.04 12.56 -5.37
CA ARG A 544 40.83 13.77 -4.56
C ARG A 544 42.05 14.69 -4.67
N LEU A 545 41.80 15.96 -4.96
CA LEU A 545 42.81 17.00 -4.94
C LEU A 545 43.12 17.35 -3.48
N SER A 546 44.39 17.50 -3.15
CA SER A 546 44.79 18.04 -1.85
C SER A 546 44.21 19.44 -1.68
N ALA A 547 43.68 19.74 -0.50
CA ALA A 547 43.32 21.11 -0.16
C ALA A 547 44.58 21.97 -0.27
N SER A 548 44.54 22.96 -1.16
CA SER A 548 45.57 24.00 -1.29
C SER A 548 45.52 24.95 -0.12
#